data_AF-A0A924G3C9-F1
#
_entry.id   AF-A0A924G3C9-F1
#
_cell.length_a   1.000
_cell.length_b   1.000
_cell.length_c   1.000
_cell.angle_alpha   90.00
_cell.angle_beta   90.00
_cell.angle_gamma   90.00
#
_symmetry.space_group_name_H-M   'P 1'
#
loop_
_entity.id
_entity.type
_entity.pdbx_description
1 polymer ?
#
loop_
_entity_poly.entity_id
_entity_poly.type
_entity_poly.pdbx_seq_one_letter_code
_entity_poly.pdbx_strand_id
1 'polypeptide(L)'
;MQRRKFLRWSSLLGFLGALQPAKTVANSSTYFEDEKKQSDRQYWVALLDKMATPVLMNMSQGLLKKNMQVAFSPTKDKRNP
;
A
#
# COMPACT_ATOMS: atom_id res chain seq x y z
N MET A 1 13.84 -16.98 8.38
CA MET A 1 14.90 -16.83 7.36
C MET A 1 14.42 -17.24 5.95
N GLN A 2 13.38 -16.61 5.41
CA GLN A 2 12.83 -16.97 4.07
C GLN A 2 13.36 -16.06 2.94
N ARG A 3 13.83 -14.85 3.25
CA ARG A 3 14.36 -13.89 2.27
C ARG A 3 15.72 -14.31 1.65
N ARG A 4 16.55 -15.03 2.43
CA ARG A 4 17.84 -15.56 1.94
C ARG A 4 17.69 -16.79 1.03
N LYS A 5 16.57 -17.51 1.13
CA LYS A 5 16.26 -18.64 0.23
C LYS A 5 15.85 -18.14 -1.16
N PHE A 6 15.13 -17.01 -1.20
CA PHE A 6 14.72 -16.37 -2.45
C PHE A 6 15.91 -15.96 -3.33
N LEU A 7 16.91 -15.28 -2.76
CA LEU A 7 18.12 -14.87 -3.50
C LEU A 7 18.97 -16.05 -4.00
N ARG A 8 18.98 -17.18 -3.27
CA ARG A 8 19.66 -18.42 -3.70
C ARG A 8 18.92 -19.14 -4.82
N TRP A 9 17.60 -18.96 -4.94
CA TRP A 9 16.82 -19.55 -6.02
C TRP A 9 16.85 -18.69 -7.29
N SER A 10 16.93 -17.36 -7.14
CA SER A 10 17.10 -16.45 -8.29
C SER A 10 18.47 -16.57 -8.98
N SER A 11 19.52 -17.03 -8.29
CA SER A 11 20.85 -17.22 -8.89
C SER A 11 20.94 -18.41 -9.85
N LEU A 12 20.05 -19.40 -9.76
CA LEU A 12 20.03 -20.55 -10.68
C LEU A 12 19.30 -20.27 -11.99
N LEU A 13 18.38 -19.30 -12.01
CA LEU A 13 17.66 -18.89 -13.24
C LEU A 13 18.48 -17.96 -14.15
N GLY A 14 19.52 -17.32 -13.62
CA GLY A 14 20.37 -16.39 -14.39
C GLY A 14 21.26 -17.05 -15.44
N PHE A 15 21.59 -18.34 -15.29
CA PHE A 15 22.54 -19.03 -16.18
C PHE A 15 21.90 -19.74 -17.39
N LEU A 16 20.57 -19.90 -17.43
CA LEU A 16 19.87 -20.53 -18.57
C LEU A 16 19.32 -19.51 -19.59
N GLY A 17 19.35 -18.21 -19.27
CA GLY A 17 18.79 -17.14 -20.11
C GLY A 17 19.78 -16.48 -21.09
N ALA A 18 21.02 -16.95 -21.17
CA ALA A 18 22.09 -16.30 -21.96
C ALA A 18 22.06 -16.62 -23.48
N LEU A 19 20.99 -17.20 -23.99
CA LEU A 19 20.80 -17.47 -25.43
C LEU A 19 19.39 -17.05 -25.83
N GLN A 20 19.25 -15.79 -26.26
CA GLN A 20 18.30 -15.23 -27.25
C GLN A 20 17.84 -13.79 -26.88
N PRO A 21 18.48 -12.73 -27.38
CA PRO A 21 17.86 -11.40 -27.42
C PRO A 21 16.97 -11.29 -28.67
N ALA A 22 15.84 -11.99 -28.69
CA ALA A 22 14.79 -11.74 -29.68
C ALA A 22 13.88 -10.60 -29.18
N LYS A 23 14.23 -9.38 -29.61
CA LYS A 23 13.43 -8.14 -29.63
C LYS A 23 12.11 -8.20 -28.86
N THR A 24 12.14 -7.88 -27.57
CA THR A 24 10.95 -7.44 -26.86
C THR A 24 10.68 -6.00 -27.29
N VAL A 25 9.70 -5.81 -28.17
CA VAL A 25 9.14 -4.49 -28.45
C VAL A 25 8.35 -4.09 -27.21
N ALA A 26 9.04 -3.45 -26.27
CA ALA A 26 8.39 -2.77 -25.16
C ALA A 26 7.68 -1.54 -25.71
N ASN A 27 6.47 -1.72 -26.22
CA ASN A 27 5.46 -0.66 -26.23
C ASN A 27 5.02 -0.42 -24.77
N SER A 28 5.95 -0.04 -23.90
CA SER A 28 5.58 0.82 -22.81
C SER A 28 5.49 2.20 -23.44
N SER A 29 4.30 2.53 -23.94
CA SER A 29 3.83 3.91 -23.87
C SER A 29 4.00 4.33 -22.42
N THR A 30 5.21 4.80 -22.14
CA THR A 30 5.54 5.58 -20.97
C THR A 30 4.70 6.83 -21.19
N TYR A 31 3.46 6.75 -20.74
CA TYR A 31 2.83 7.87 -20.10
C TYR A 31 3.80 8.24 -18.98
N PHE A 32 4.81 9.03 -19.35
CA PHE A 32 5.32 10.04 -18.45
C PHE A 32 4.11 10.96 -18.28
N GLU A 33 3.15 10.51 -17.45
CA GLU A 33 2.38 11.43 -16.63
C GLU A 33 3.47 12.31 -16.04
N ASP A 34 3.58 13.50 -16.61
CA ASP A 34 4.36 14.58 -16.07
C ASP A 34 3.84 14.67 -14.63
N GLU A 35 4.58 14.06 -13.69
CA GLU A 35 4.16 13.99 -12.31
C GLU A 35 4.10 15.44 -11.87
N LYS A 36 2.91 16.03 -12.01
CA LYS A 36 2.60 17.37 -11.55
C LYS A 36 3.03 17.33 -10.12
N LYS A 37 4.17 17.94 -9.83
CA LYS A 37 4.78 17.99 -8.51
C LYS A 37 3.65 18.29 -7.55
N GLN A 38 3.20 17.26 -6.83
CA GLN A 38 2.01 17.41 -6.00
C GLN A 38 2.42 18.44 -4.97
N SER A 39 1.76 19.60 -5.01
CA SER A 39 2.11 20.66 -4.07
C SER A 39 1.95 20.11 -2.66
N ASP A 40 2.81 20.50 -1.72
CA ASP A 40 2.75 20.01 -0.35
C ASP A 40 1.33 20.14 0.23
N ARG A 41 0.62 21.23 -0.13
CA ARG A 41 -0.79 21.44 0.23
C ARG A 41 -1.71 20.32 -0.28
N GLN A 42 -1.60 19.93 -1.55
CA GLN A 42 -2.39 18.84 -2.11
C GLN A 42 -2.09 17.52 -1.42
N TYR A 43 -0.82 17.28 -1.05
CA TYR A 43 -0.44 16.08 -0.30
C TYR A 43 -1.12 16.05 1.07
N TRP A 44 -1.03 17.15 1.84
CA TRP A 44 -1.65 17.23 3.17
C TRP A 44 -3.17 17.10 3.13
N VAL A 45 -3.83 17.75 2.17
CA VAL A 45 -5.29 17.64 2.00
C VAL A 45 -5.69 16.21 1.64
N ALA A 46 -5.00 15.57 0.70
CA ALA A 46 -5.27 14.18 0.33
C ALA A 46 -5.04 13.21 1.50
N LEU A 47 -4.00 13.47 2.32
CA LEU A 47 -3.73 12.67 3.52
C LEU A 47 -4.85 12.81 4.56
N LEU A 48 -5.29 14.04 4.82
CA LEU A 48 -6.42 14.30 5.73
C LEU A 48 -7.70 13.63 5.24
N ASP A 49 -8.00 13.76 3.95
CA ASP A 49 -9.17 13.14 3.34
C ASP A 49 -9.14 11.61 3.45
N LYS A 50 -7.99 11.00 3.18
CA LYS A 50 -7.78 9.55 3.31
C LYS A 50 -8.01 9.04 4.74
N MET A 51 -7.64 9.82 5.76
CA MET A 51 -7.88 9.48 7.16
C MET A 51 -9.34 9.71 7.58
N ALA A 52 -9.95 10.81 7.13
CA ALA A 52 -11.30 11.20 7.53
C ALA A 52 -12.39 10.35 6.86
N THR A 53 -12.21 10.02 5.57
CA THR A 53 -13.17 9.28 4.75
C THR A 53 -13.72 8.02 5.43
N PRO A 54 -12.90 7.05 5.92
CA PRO A 54 -13.44 5.84 6.52
C PRO A 54 -14.22 6.12 7.81
N VAL A 55 -13.89 7.17 8.57
CA VAL A 55 -14.62 7.53 9.80
C VAL A 55 -15.96 8.16 9.43
N LEU A 56 -15.96 9.17 8.56
CA LEU A 56 -17.16 9.91 8.16
C LEU A 56 -18.15 9.03 7.39
N MET A 57 -17.66 8.16 6.51
CA MET A 57 -18.51 7.20 5.79
C MET A 57 -19.23 6.26 6.76
N ASN A 58 -18.50 5.65 7.69
CA ASN A 58 -19.12 4.78 8.70
C ASN A 58 -20.06 5.54 9.64
N MET A 59 -19.76 6.80 9.96
CA MET A 59 -20.62 7.66 10.79
C MET A 59 -21.93 7.99 10.07
N SER A 60 -21.86 8.40 8.80
CA SER A 60 -23.03 8.75 7.98
C SER A 60 -24.00 7.57 7.80
N GLN A 61 -23.48 6.34 7.78
CA GLN A 61 -24.27 5.11 7.67
C GLN A 61 -24.72 4.56 9.03
N GLY A 62 -24.33 5.18 10.14
CA GLY A 62 -24.61 4.65 11.49
C GLY A 62 -23.84 3.37 11.85
N LEU A 63 -22.84 2.99 11.05
CA LEU A 63 -22.06 1.75 11.20
C LEU A 63 -20.76 1.93 12.00
N LEU A 64 -20.45 3.15 12.45
CA LEU A 64 -19.18 3.47 13.12
C LEU A 64 -18.86 2.54 14.29
N LYS A 65 -19.81 2.32 15.22
CA LYS A 65 -19.60 1.43 16.38
C LYS A 65 -19.37 -0.03 15.97
N LYS A 66 -19.97 -0.48 14.86
CA LYS A 66 -19.85 -1.85 14.36
C LYS A 66 -18.49 -2.08 13.69
N ASN A 67 -18.09 -1.14 12.83
CA ASN A 67 -16.91 -1.28 11.96
C ASN A 67 -15.62 -0.74 12.60
N MET A 68 -15.72 0.08 13.65
CA MET A 68 -14.58 0.61 14.42
C MET A 68 -14.68 0.24 15.89
N GLN A 69 -14.21 -0.96 16.23
CA GLN A 69 -14.17 -1.46 17.60
C GLN A 69 -13.02 -0.80 18.38
N VAL A 70 -13.31 -0.38 19.60
CA VAL A 70 -12.29 0.19 20.50
C VAL A 70 -11.53 -0.97 21.15
N ALA A 71 -10.23 -1.04 20.94
CA ALA A 71 -9.36 -1.97 21.64
C ALA A 71 -9.02 -1.41 23.03
N PHE A 72 -9.28 -2.19 24.07
CA PHE A 72 -8.94 -1.83 25.44
C PHE A 72 -7.54 -2.31 25.81
N SER A 73 -6.82 -1.51 26.60
CA SER A 73 -5.52 -1.90 27.11
C SER A 73 -5.69 -2.97 28.21
N PRO A 74 -4.99 -4.11 28.13
CA PRO A 74 -5.14 -5.20 29.11
C PRO A 74 -4.67 -4.83 30.52
N THR A 75 -3.79 -3.82 30.66
CA THR A 75 -3.16 -3.49 31.94
C THR A 75 -3.68 -2.21 32.59
N LYS A 76 -4.35 -1.33 31.84
CA LYS A 76 -4.68 0.03 32.33
C LYS A 76 -6.14 0.43 32.23
N ASP A 77 -6.98 -0.27 31.47
CA ASP A 77 -8.35 0.17 31.29
C ASP A 77 -9.35 -0.70 32.06
N LYS A 78 -9.78 -0.21 33.23
CA LYS A 78 -10.85 -0.82 34.05
C LYS A 78 -12.25 -0.30 33.65
N ARG A 79 -12.37 0.42 32.53
CA ARG A 79 -13.64 0.99 32.04
C ARG A 79 -14.25 0.15 30.93
N ASN A 80 -13.99 -1.16 30.94
CA ASN A 80 -14.71 -2.09 30.07
C ASN A 80 -16.20 -2.06 30.46
N PRO A 81 -17.13 -1.86 29.51
CA PRO A 81 -18.56 -1.91 29.76
C PRO A 81 -19.04 -3.32 30.13
#